data_AF-X1AVU7-F1
#
_entry.id   AF-X1AVU7-F1
#
_cell.length_a   1.000
_cell.length_b   1.000
_cell.length_c   1.000
_cell.angle_alpha   90.00
_cell.angle_beta   90.00
_cell.angle_gamma   90.00
#
_symmetry.space_group_name_H-M   'P 1'
#
loop_
_entity.id
_entity.type
_entity.pdbx_description
1 polymer ?
#
loop_
_entity_poly.entity_id
_entity_poly.type
_entity_poly.pdbx_seq_one_letter_code
_entity_poly.pdbx_strand_id
1 'polypeptide(L)' 'KTDWTQASRTMLFNINKLKWDKDFIKSVGIDFTKLPEAIPPGSIIGFVNCVVSEELDLPKGIPVIAAGGDQQCAATI' A
#
# COMPACT_ATOMS: atom_id res chain seq x y z
N LYS A 1 0.01 -2.79 4.25
CA LYS A 1 -0.45 -1.51 3.66
C LYS A 1 -0.26 -1.60 2.14
N THR A 2 -1.08 -0.91 1.35
CA THR A 2 -0.96 -0.84 -0.13
C THR A 2 -1.30 0.58 -0.59
N ASP A 3 -0.70 1.07 -1.67
CA ASP A 3 -1.03 2.39 -2.20
C ASP A 3 -2.35 2.39 -2.98
N TRP A 4 -3.00 3.55 -3.09
CA TRP A 4 -4.28 3.70 -3.79
C TRP A 4 -4.24 3.24 -5.25
N THR A 5 -3.10 3.38 -5.92
CA THR A 5 -2.97 3.02 -7.33
C THR A 5 -2.92 1.51 -7.54
N GLN A 6 -2.36 0.77 -6.59
CA GLN A 6 -2.50 -0.69 -6.55
C GLN A 6 -3.90 -1.11 -6.13
N ALA A 7 -4.46 -0.47 -5.09
CA ALA A 7 -5.80 -0.77 -4.61
C ALA A 7 -6.86 -0.60 -5.73
N SER A 8 -6.75 0.45 -6.56
CA SER A 8 -7.67 0.71 -7.67
C SER A 8 -7.70 -0.39 -8.74
N ARG A 9 -6.65 -1.22 -8.85
CA ARG A 9 -6.58 -2.31 -9.84
C ARG A 9 -7.24 -3.60 -9.40
N THR A 10 -7.72 -3.67 -8.16
CA THR A 10 -8.35 -4.87 -7.60
C THR A 10 -9.84 -5.00 -7.95
N MET A 11 -10.45 -3.94 -8.50
CA MET A 11 -11.91 -3.81 -8.67
C MET A 11 -12.72 -3.83 -7.34
N LEU A 12 -12.05 -3.86 -6.19
CA LEU A 12 -12.66 -3.82 -4.85
C LEU A 12 -12.59 -2.42 -4.20
N PHE A 13 -11.91 -1.48 -4.85
CA PHE A 13 -11.62 -0.15 -4.32
C PHE A 13 -12.47 0.92 -5.00
N ASN A 14 -13.14 1.75 -4.20
CA ASN A 14 -13.94 2.86 -4.69
C ASN A 14 -13.03 4.07 -4.94
N ILE A 15 -12.71 4.33 -6.20
CA ILE A 15 -11.79 5.42 -6.60
C ILE A 15 -12.32 6.82 -6.31
N ASN A 16 -13.64 7.01 -6.26
CA ASN A 16 -14.24 8.32 -5.93
C ASN A 16 -14.12 8.63 -4.44
N LYS A 17 -14.14 7.60 -3.59
CA LYS A 17 -14.02 7.73 -2.12
C LYS A 17 -12.62 7.44 -1.59
N LEU A 18 -11.73 6.95 -2.44
CA LEU A 18 -10.36 6.50 -2.11
C LEU A 18 -10.33 5.51 -0.94
N LYS A 19 -11.29 4.58 -0.92
CA LYS A 19 -11.46 3.56 0.12
C LYS A 19 -11.93 2.24 -0.46
N TRP A 20 -11.63 1.15 0.23
CA TRP A 20 -12.22 -0.16 -0.04
C TRP A 20 -13.75 -0.11 0.00
N ASP A 21 -14.40 -0.71 -0.98
CA ASP A 21 -15.86 -0.78 -1.07
C ASP A 21 -16.38 -1.96 -0.24
N LYS A 22 -16.66 -1.70 1.05
CA LYS A 22 -17.02 -2.74 2.02
C LYS A 22 -18.28 -3.51 1.63
N ASP A 23 -19.26 -2.84 1.04
CA ASP A 23 -20.52 -3.45 0.64
C ASP A 23 -20.29 -4.41 -0.54
N PHE A 24 -19.52 -3.96 -1.53
CA PHE A 24 -19.14 -4.81 -2.66
C PHE A 24 -18.28 -6.01 -2.22
N ILE A 25 -17.24 -5.78 -1.40
CA ILE A 25 -16.35 -6.82 -0.86
C ILE A 25 -17.14 -7.91 -0.12
N LYS A 26 -18.12 -7.50 0.70
CA LYS A 26 -19.02 -8.43 1.39
C LYS A 26 -19.90 -9.20 0.41
N SER A 27 -20.39 -8.56 -0.65
CA SER A 27 -21.26 -9.19 -1.66
C SER A 27 -20.56 -10.32 -2.44
N VAL A 28 -19.24 -10.21 -2.66
CA VAL A 28 -18.43 -11.22 -3.34
C VAL A 28 -17.83 -12.26 -2.36
N GLY A 29 -18.20 -12.20 -1.08
CA GLY A 29 -17.78 -13.17 -0.07
C GLY A 29 -16.31 -13.05 0.36
N ILE A 30 -15.66 -11.91 0.12
CA ILE A 30 -14.27 -11.67 0.54
C ILE A 30 -14.25 -11.16 1.98
N ASP A 31 -13.34 -11.73 2.77
CA ASP A 31 -13.06 -11.25 4.12
C ASP A 31 -12.26 -9.94 4.06
N PHE A 32 -12.90 -8.85 4.49
CA PHE A 32 -12.31 -7.51 4.53
C PHE A 32 -11.00 -7.45 5.33
N THR A 33 -10.84 -8.27 6.37
CA THR A 33 -9.64 -8.25 7.23
C THR A 33 -8.38 -8.73 6.52
N LYS A 34 -8.53 -9.42 5.39
CA LYS A 34 -7.42 -9.88 4.54
C LYS A 34 -6.92 -8.78 3.60
N LEU A 35 -7.68 -7.71 3.42
CA LEU A 35 -7.26 -6.61 2.57
C LEU A 35 -6.31 -5.68 3.34
N PRO A 36 -5.18 -5.30 2.74
CA PRO A 36 -4.28 -4.35 3.38
C PRO A 36 -4.93 -2.98 3.51
N GLU A 37 -4.55 -2.22 4.53
CA GLU A 37 -4.89 -0.79 4.63
C GLU A 37 -4.41 -0.05 3.37
N ALA A 38 -5.32 0.66 2.71
CA ALA A 38 -5.05 1.45 1.50
C ALA A 38 -4.69 2.89 1.86
N ILE A 39 -3.55 3.36 1.36
CA ILE A 39 -2.93 4.64 1.74
C ILE A 39 -2.55 5.47 0.51
N PRO A 40 -2.43 6.80 0.62
CA PRO A 40 -1.91 7.62 -0.48
C PRO A 40 -0.50 7.20 -0.88
N PRO A 41 -0.15 7.22 -2.19
CA PRO A 41 1.24 7.14 -2.64
C PRO A 41 2.10 8.23 -1.97
N GLY A 42 3.36 7.92 -1.70
CA GLY A 42 4.28 8.83 -1.01
C GLY A 42 4.14 8.85 0.52
N SER A 43 3.21 8.08 1.09
CA SER A 43 3.07 7.98 2.55
C SER A 43 4.21 7.19 3.17
N ILE A 44 4.71 7.63 4.32
CA ILE A 44 5.62 6.83 5.15
C ILE A 44 4.82 5.67 5.77
N ILE A 45 5.21 4.43 5.46
CA ILE A 45 4.51 3.23 5.93
C ILE A 45 5.13 2.62 7.18
N GLY A 46 6.36 2.99 7.48
CA GLY A 46 7.11 2.56 8.63
C GLY A 46 8.57 3.02 8.54
N PHE A 47 9.40 2.41 9.36
CA PHE A 47 10.83 2.68 9.40
C PHE A 47 11.59 1.35 9.40
N VAL A 48 12.80 1.35 8.85
CA VAL A 48 13.69 0.19 8.91
C VAL A 48 13.92 -0.19 10.38
N ASN A 49 13.56 -1.43 10.73
CA ASN A 49 13.70 -1.97 12.08
C ASN A 49 15.14 -2.48 12.32
N CYS A 50 15.46 -2.83 13.57
CA CYS A 50 16.81 -3.29 13.93
C CYS A 50 17.25 -4.52 13.15
N VAL A 51 16.36 -5.49 12.95
CA VAL A 51 16.68 -6.75 12.25
C VAL A 51 17.08 -6.48 10.80
N VAL A 52 16.27 -5.72 10.07
CA VAL A 52 16.53 -5.37 8.67
C VAL A 52 17.75 -4.45 8.53
N SER A 53 17.93 -3.53 9.48
CA SER A 53 19.10 -2.65 9.54
C SER A 53 20.39 -3.46 9.64
N GLU A 54 20.43 -4.48 10.49
CA GLU A 54 21.59 -5.34 10.71
C GLU A 54 21.83 -6.30 9.53
N GLU A 55 20.76 -6.84 8.95
CA GLU A 55 20.84 -7.76 7.79
C GLU A 55 21.35 -7.08 6.53
N LEU A 56 20.94 -5.83 6.28
CA LEU A 56 21.23 -5.09 5.05
C LEU A 56 22.30 -4.00 5.21
N ASP A 57 22.93 -3.89 6.38
CA ASP A 57 23.88 -2.82 6.74
C ASP A 57 23.32 -1.41 6.45
N LEU A 58 22.04 -1.21 6.79
CA LEU A 58 21.33 0.05 6.61
C LEU A 58 21.21 0.81 7.93
N PRO A 59 21.28 2.16 7.92
CA PRO A 59 20.96 2.96 9.10
C PRO A 59 19.59 2.65 9.71
N LYS A 60 19.52 2.59 11.04
CA LYS A 60 18.27 2.42 11.79
C LYS A 60 17.37 3.64 11.58
N GLY A 61 16.06 3.40 11.48
CA GLY A 61 15.09 4.49 11.41
C GLY A 61 14.98 5.15 10.03
N ILE A 62 15.54 4.57 8.97
CA ILE A 62 15.30 5.03 7.60
C ILE A 62 13.80 4.95 7.29
N PRO A 63 13.16 6.02 6.79
CA PRO A 63 11.75 5.99 6.44
C PRO A 63 11.50 5.06 5.25
N VAL A 64 10.50 4.19 5.37
CA VAL A 64 10.01 3.34 4.29
C VAL A 64 8.76 4.01 3.71
N ILE A 65 8.77 4.30 2.41
CA ILE A 65 7.72 5.05 1.73
C ILE A 65 6.94 4.11 0.81
N ALA A 66 5.60 4.20 0.84
CA ALA A 66 4.76 3.54 -0.16
C ALA A 66 4.92 4.24 -1.50
N ALA A 67 5.68 3.63 -2.40
CA ALA A 67 5.71 4.02 -3.80
C ALA A 67 4.46 3.51 -4.54
N GLY A 68 4.34 3.86 -5.83
CA GLY A 68 3.36 3.26 -6.73
C GLY A 68 3.83 1.89 -7.24
N GLY A 69 3.01 1.28 -8.09
CA GLY A 69 3.43 0.13 -8.90
C GLY A 69 4.55 0.50 -9.88
N ASP A 70 5.26 -0.52 -10.35
CA ASP A 70 6.31 -0.44 -11.36
C ASP A 70 6.04 0.54 -12.51
N GLN A 71 4.88 0.42 -13.16
CA GLN A 71 4.49 1.30 -14.28
C GLN A 71 4.32 2.77 -13.87
N GLN A 72 3.84 3.04 -12.65
CA GLN A 72 3.67 4.40 -12.15
C GLN A 72 5.03 5.00 -11.74
N CYS A 73 5.88 4.19 -11.12
CA CYS A 73 7.24 4.60 -10.76
C CYS A 73 8.11 4.87 -12.01
N ALA A 74 7.92 4.10 -13.09
CA ALA A 74 8.64 4.30 -14.34
C ALA A 74 8.22 5.57 -15.11
N ALA A 75 6.97 6.03 -14.93
CA ALA A 75 6.44 7.20 -15.62
C ALA A 75 6.78 8.54 -14.94
N THR A 76 7.49 8.52 -13.80
CA THR A 76 7.85 9.73 -13.06
C THR A 76 9.15 10.29 -13.64
N ILE A 77 9.05 11.39 -14.40
CA ILE A 77 10.17 12.20 -14.93
C ILE A 77 10.15 13.56 -14.27
#